data_AF-A0A821N6F4-F1
#
_entry.id   AF-A0A821N6F4-F1
#
_cell.length_a   1.000
_cell.length_b   1.000
_cell.length_c   1.000
_cell.angle_alpha   90.00
_cell.angle_beta   90.00
_cell.angle_gamma   90.00
#
_symmetry.space_group_name_H-M   'P 1'
#
loop_
_entity.id
_entity.type
_entity.pdbx_description
1 polymer ?
#
loop_
_entity_poly.entity_id
_entity_poly.type
_entity_poly.pdbx_seq_one_letter_code
_entity_poly.pdbx_strand_id
1 'polypeptide(L)' 'LLLKGSHWDYETLTLTFQSENQCGLEIFDRPTNQWCLVEARDDMVVVNFGDIFEY' A
#
# COMPACT_ATOMS: atom_id res chain seq x y z
N LEU A 1 5.51 -6.37 9.23
CA LEU A 1 5.01 -5.28 10.11
C LEU A 1 3.49 -5.21 9.98
N LEU A 2 2.73 -5.94 10.81
CA LEU A 2 1.26 -6.03 10.76
C LEU A 2 0.67 -5.30 11.98
N LEU A 3 0.53 -3.98 11.92
CA LEU A 3 -0.05 -3.20 13.04
C LEU A 3 -0.96 -2.04 12.63
N LYS A 4 -1.12 -1.76 11.33
CA LYS A 4 -2.10 -0.76 10.88
C LYS A 4 -3.19 -1.51 10.12
N GLY A 5 -4.40 -1.56 10.68
CA GLY A 5 -5.57 -2.05 9.97
C GLY A 5 -5.86 -1.23 8.71
N SER A 6 -6.98 -1.49 8.05
CA SER A 6 -7.37 -0.73 6.86
C SER A 6 -7.43 0.77 7.14
N HIS A 7 -6.73 1.55 6.31
CA HIS A 7 -6.70 3.00 6.38
C HIS A 7 -6.37 3.61 5.02
N TRP A 8 -6.54 4.92 4.94
CA TRP A 8 -6.10 5.78 3.85
C TRP A 8 -4.95 6.62 4.38
N ASP A 9 -3.94 6.85 3.55
CA ASP A 9 -2.87 7.77 3.92
C ASP A 9 -3.37 9.20 3.76
N TYR A 10 -3.13 10.04 4.77
CA TYR A 10 -3.54 11.44 4.74
C TYR A 10 -2.60 12.29 3.85
N GLU A 11 -1.32 11.92 3.78
CA GLU A 11 -0.28 12.67 3.07
C GLU A 11 -0.49 12.68 1.54
N THR A 12 0.28 13.48 0.80
CA THR A 12 0.18 13.50 -0.67
C THR A 12 0.63 12.17 -1.32
N LEU A 13 1.77 11.64 -0.89
CA LEU A 13 2.42 10.49 -1.50
C LEU A 13 3.16 9.68 -0.44
N THR A 14 2.99 8.37 -0.47
CA THR A 14 3.76 7.44 0.35
C THR A 14 4.61 6.56 -0.57
N LEU A 15 5.91 6.44 -0.23
CA LEU A 15 6.84 5.50 -0.85
C LEU A 15 7.15 4.38 0.14
N THR A 16 6.74 3.16 -0.18
CA THR A 16 6.94 1.99 0.67
C THR A 16 7.96 1.06 0.05
N PHE A 17 9.06 0.85 0.77
CA PHE A 17 10.05 -0.18 0.46
C PHE A 17 9.64 -1.47 1.17
N GLN A 18 9.50 -2.55 0.40
CA GLN A 18 9.21 -3.87 0.93
C GLN A 18 10.49 -4.71 0.92
N SER A 19 10.48 -5.81 1.67
CA SER A 19 11.49 -6.86 1.52
C SER A 19 10.82 -8.16 1.13
N GLU A 20 11.46 -8.96 0.27
CA GLU A 20 10.99 -10.30 -0.11
C GLU A 20 10.74 -11.21 1.11
N ASN A 21 11.47 -10.97 2.20
CA ASN A 21 11.32 -11.70 3.45
C ASN A 21 10.21 -11.14 4.38
N GLN A 22 9.54 -10.05 3.99
CA GLN A 22 8.49 -9.39 4.77
C GLN A 22 7.31 -8.97 3.87
N CYS A 23 6.41 -9.92 3.63
CA CYS A 23 5.16 -9.70 2.90
C CYS A 23 4.01 -9.24 3.81
N GLY A 24 2.91 -8.78 3.21
CA GLY A 24 1.65 -8.51 3.92
C GLY A 24 0.99 -7.17 3.61
N LEU A 25 1.50 -6.40 2.64
CA LEU A 25 0.79 -5.22 2.15
C LEU A 25 -0.37 -5.68 1.26
N GLU A 26 -1.58 -5.28 1.62
CA GLU A 26 -2.77 -5.50 0.81
C GLU A 26 -3.41 -4.15 0.47
N ILE A 27 -3.92 -4.03 -0.75
CA ILE A 27 -4.68 -2.86 -1.21
C ILE A 27 -6.12 -3.26 -1.46
N PHE A 28 -7.05 -2.36 -1.18
CA PHE A 28 -8.46 -2.58 -1.46
C PHE A 28 -8.80 -2.10 -2.88
N ASP A 29 -9.05 -3.05 -3.79
CA ASP A 29 -9.49 -2.76 -5.15
C ASP A 29 -10.99 -2.43 -5.16
N ARG A 30 -11.32 -1.14 -5.25
CA ARG A 30 -12.70 -0.64 -5.22
C ARG A 30 -13.59 -1.22 -6.35
N PRO A 31 -13.15 -1.25 -7.63
CA PRO A 31 -13.89 -1.89 -8.72
C PRO A 31 -14.36 -3.32 -8.44
N THR A 32 -13.51 -4.16 -7.84
CA THR A 32 -13.81 -5.58 -7.59
C THR A 32 -14.30 -5.85 -6.16
N ASN A 33 -14.15 -4.88 -5.27
CA ASN A 33 -14.48 -4.96 -3.84
C ASN A 33 -13.70 -6.07 -3.12
N GLN A 34 -12.42 -6.23 -3.47
CA GLN A 34 -11.52 -7.27 -2.96
C GLN A 34 -10.21 -6.69 -2.44
N TRP A 35 -9.60 -7.39 -1.48
CA TRP A 35 -8.23 -7.12 -1.06
C TRP A 35 -7.26 -7.83 -2.00
N CYS A 36 -6.30 -7.10 -2.54
CA CYS A 36 -5.26 -7.60 -3.42
C CYS A 36 -3.92 -7.54 -2.69
N LEU A 37 -3.24 -8.69 -2.62
CA LEU A 37 -1.87 -8.75 -2.09
C LEU A 37 -0.92 -8.04 -3.05
N VAL A 38 -0.11 -7.14 -2.53
CA VAL A 38 0.96 -6.48 -3.28
C VAL A 38 2.22 -7.34 -3.15
N GLU A 39 2.78 -7.74 -4.29
CA GLU A 39 4.03 -8.50 -4.35
C GLU A 39 5.16 -7.73 -3.66
N ALA A 40 5.87 -8.38 -2.73
CA ALA A 40 7.02 -7.79 -2.07
C ALA A 40 8.29 -8.12 -2.85
N ARG A 41 9.03 -7.10 -3.30
CA ARG A 41 10.30 -7.26 -4.01
C ARG A 41 11.32 -6.26 -3.50
N ASP A 42 12.56 -6.71 -3.30
CA ASP A 42 13.65 -5.86 -2.81
C ASP A 42 14.05 -4.77 -3.83
N ASP A 43 13.74 -4.98 -5.12
CA ASP A 43 14.04 -4.08 -6.23
C ASP A 43 12.87 -3.15 -6.64
N MET A 44 11.81 -3.09 -5.82
CA MET A 44 10.59 -2.35 -6.10
C MET A 44 10.24 -1.37 -4.99
N VAL A 45 9.66 -0.23 -5.37
CA VAL A 45 8.97 0.68 -4.45
C VAL A 45 7.48 0.70 -4.80
N VAL A 46 6.65 0.55 -3.78
CA VAL A 46 5.22 0.79 -3.90
C VAL A 46 4.95 2.26 -3.66
N VAL A 47 4.14 2.85 -4.53
CA VAL A 47 3.71 4.24 -4.45
C VAL A 47 2.21 4.25 -4.28
N ASN A 48 1.72 4.92 -3.23
CA ASN A 48 0.30 5.24 -3.11
C ASN A 48 0.09 6.74 -2.91
N PHE A 49 -1.01 7.22 -3.47
CA PHE A 49 -1.50 8.58 -3.26
C PHE A 49 -2.37 8.59 -2.02
N GLY A 50 -2.28 9.67 -1.25
CA GLY A 50 -3.18 9.89 -0.13
C GLY A 50 -4.10 11.08 -0.37
N ASP A 51 -4.95 11.36 0.61
CA ASP A 51 -6.11 12.25 0.45
C ASP A 51 -5.74 13.67 -0.01
N ILE A 52 -4.57 14.21 0.39
CA ILE A 52 -4.11 15.54 -0.03
C ILE A 52 -3.85 15.61 -1.54
N PHE A 53 -3.48 14.52 -2.20
CA PHE A 53 -3.23 14.53 -3.65
C PHE A 53 -4.52 14.65 -4.47
N GLU A 54 -5.66 14.22 -3.90
CA GLU A 54 -6.95 14.28 -4.59
C GLU A 54 -7.63 15.67 -4.52
N TYR A 55 -7.02 16.64 -3.82
CA TYR A 55 -7.50 18.03 -3.68
C TYR A 55 -6.84 18.99 -4.67
#